data_AF-Q3LVP2-F1
#
_entry.id   AF-Q3LVP2-F1
#
_cell.length_a   1.000
_cell.length_b   1.000
_cell.length_c   1.000
_cell.angle_alpha   90.00
_cell.angle_beta   90.00
_cell.angle_gamma   90.00
#
_symmetry.space_group_name_H-M   'P 1'
#
loop_
_entity.id
_entity.type
_entity.pdbx_description
1 polymer ?
#
loop_
_entity_poly.entity_id
_entity_poly.type
_entity_poly.pdbx_seq_one_letter_code
_entity_poly.pdbx_strand_id
1 'polypeptide(L)'
;KKRGHAHGNRSWIKIEENGNSKVVELDKASVMRQCCLPARDLRLLDPLFIYPSTILGREKAIVVSLEQIRCIITADEVFLMNSLDASVVQYKSELCKRLQEEKCHSDDLPF
;
A
#
# COMPACT_ATOMS: atom_id res chain seq x y z
N LYS A 1 4.02 -32.40 14.48
CA LYS A 1 5.23 -31.63 14.87
C LYS A 1 5.55 -30.60 13.77
N LYS A 2 4.86 -29.45 13.76
CA LYS A 2 5.07 -28.38 12.75
C LYS A 2 6.10 -27.38 13.28
N ARG A 3 7.28 -27.37 12.67
CA ARG A 3 8.40 -26.49 13.00
C ARG A 3 8.34 -25.24 12.14
N GLY A 4 8.48 -24.07 12.77
CA GLY A 4 9.26 -22.97 12.22
C GLY A 4 8.52 -21.87 11.47
N HIS A 5 8.51 -20.68 12.09
CA HIS A 5 8.17 -19.35 11.57
C HIS A 5 6.72 -19.05 11.18
N ALA A 6 6.01 -18.46 12.15
CA ALA A 6 4.95 -17.50 11.87
C ALA A 6 5.53 -16.29 11.08
N HIS A 7 5.62 -16.41 9.76
CA HIS A 7 5.72 -15.25 8.88
C HIS A 7 4.33 -14.62 8.84
N GLY A 8 3.99 -13.89 9.91
CA GLY A 8 2.66 -13.40 10.19
C GLY A 8 2.07 -12.62 9.02
N ASN A 9 0.81 -12.90 8.71
CA ASN A 9 -0.02 -12.04 7.89
C ASN A 9 0.14 -10.60 8.41
N ARG A 10 0.56 -9.69 7.53
CA ARG A 10 0.57 -8.26 7.87
C ARG A 10 -0.77 -7.68 7.46
N SER A 11 -1.28 -6.77 8.28
CA SER A 11 -2.47 -6.01 7.95
C SER A 11 -2.09 -4.90 6.98
N TRP A 12 -2.77 -4.86 5.84
CA TRP A 12 -2.65 -3.83 4.82
C TRP A 12 -4.00 -3.17 4.63
N ILE A 13 -3.99 -1.89 4.29
CA ILE A 13 -5.15 -1.16 3.82
C ILE A 13 -5.04 -1.11 2.31
N LYS A 14 -5.90 -1.85 1.62
CA LYS A 14 -6.07 -1.77 0.17
C LYS A 14 -7.02 -0.63 -0.14
N ILE A 15 -6.58 0.32 -0.96
CA ILE A 15 -7.37 1.43 -1.48
C ILE A 15 -7.53 1.19 -2.98
N GLU A 16 -8.78 1.10 -3.43
CA GLU A 16 -9.13 0.90 -4.84
C GLU A 16 -9.26 2.25 -5.55
N GLU A 17 -9.20 2.24 -6.88
CA GLU A 17 -9.33 3.44 -7.73
C GLU A 17 -10.59 4.28 -7.44
N ASN A 18 -11.67 3.64 -6.99
CA ASN A 18 -12.93 4.28 -6.59
C ASN A 18 -12.87 5.00 -5.22
N GLY A 19 -11.71 5.02 -4.57
CA GLY A 19 -11.52 5.56 -3.22
C GLY A 19 -12.11 4.68 -2.11
N ASN A 20 -12.57 3.47 -2.42
CA ASN A 20 -12.96 2.51 -1.40
C ASN A 20 -11.71 1.93 -0.73
N SER A 21 -11.76 1.82 0.59
CA SER A 21 -10.66 1.28 1.36
C SER A 21 -11.11 0.08 2.18
N LYS A 22 -10.31 -0.98 2.15
CA LYS A 22 -10.55 -2.21 2.91
C LYS A 22 -9.28 -2.69 3.59
N VAL A 23 -9.43 -3.17 4.82
CA VAL A 23 -8.34 -3.82 5.54
C VAL A 23 -8.25 -5.26 5.07
N VAL A 24 -7.08 -5.66 4.59
CA VAL A 24 -6.79 -7.01 4.09
C VAL A 24 -5.58 -7.57 4.82
N GLU A 25 -5.64 -8.85 5.15
CA GLU A 25 -4.48 -9.58 5.66
C GLU A 25 -3.78 -10.25 4.49
N LEU A 26 -2.57 -9.79 4.19
CA LEU A 26 -1.76 -10.36 3.10
C LEU A 26 -0.43 -10.85 3.66
N ASP A 27 -0.06 -12.05 3.23
CA ASP A 27 1.28 -12.58 3.45
C ASP A 27 2.26 -11.95 2.46
N LYS A 28 3.54 -12.02 2.80
CA LYS A 28 4.63 -11.50 1.97
C LYS A 28 4.60 -12.06 0.54
N ALA A 29 4.27 -13.34 0.37
CA ALA A 29 4.26 -13.97 -0.94
C ALA A 29 3.08 -13.50 -1.81
N SER A 30 1.91 -13.22 -1.23
CA SER A 30 0.79 -12.65 -1.97
C SER A 30 1.07 -11.23 -2.41
N VAL A 31 1.62 -10.37 -1.53
CA VAL A 31 1.99 -8.99 -1.90
C VAL A 31 3.04 -8.99 -3.03
N MET A 32 4.06 -9.85 -2.94
CA MET A 32 5.08 -9.97 -3.99
C MET A 32 4.48 -10.39 -5.34
N ARG A 33 3.54 -11.35 -5.33
CA ARG A 33 2.88 -11.81 -6.57
C ARG A 33 1.94 -10.74 -7.14
N GLN A 34 1.13 -10.11 -6.29
CA GLN A 34 0.13 -9.13 -6.72
C GLN A 34 0.77 -7.84 -7.23
N CYS A 35 1.80 -7.33 -6.55
CA CYS A 35 2.48 -6.10 -6.93
C CYS A 35 3.66 -6.32 -7.90
N CYS A 36 3.94 -7.57 -8.29
CA CYS A 36 5.11 -7.95 -9.10
C CYS A 36 6.44 -7.42 -8.52
N LEU A 37 6.59 -7.42 -7.19
CA LEU A 37 7.74 -6.85 -6.50
C LEU A 37 8.77 -7.92 -6.08
N PRO A 38 10.07 -7.65 -6.24
CA PRO A 38 11.11 -8.52 -5.70
C PRO A 38 11.12 -8.47 -4.17
N ALA A 39 11.56 -9.57 -3.52
CA ALA A 39 11.62 -9.68 -2.06
C ALA A 39 12.50 -8.63 -1.37
N ARG A 40 13.39 -7.97 -2.12
CA ARG A 40 14.22 -6.85 -1.63
C ARG A 40 13.38 -5.62 -1.32
N ASP A 41 12.37 -5.33 -2.13
CA ASP A 41 11.60 -4.10 -1.98
C ASP A 41 10.65 -4.18 -0.80
N LEU A 42 10.05 -5.35 -0.57
CA LEU A 42 9.19 -5.55 0.60
C LEU A 42 9.95 -5.44 1.93
N ARG A 43 11.27 -5.69 1.93
CA ARG A 43 12.10 -5.49 3.12
C ARG A 43 12.25 -4.01 3.50
N LEU A 44 12.11 -3.09 2.55
CA LEU A 44 12.13 -1.65 2.84
C LEU A 44 10.89 -1.20 3.61
N LEU A 45 9.79 -1.92 3.43
CA LEU A 45 8.55 -1.67 4.16
C LEU A 45 8.56 -2.32 5.55
N ASP A 46 9.61 -3.03 5.95
CA ASP A 46 9.63 -3.73 7.23
C ASP A 46 9.89 -2.75 8.40
N PRO A 47 8.98 -2.66 9.40
CA PRO A 47 9.17 -1.79 10.57
C PRO A 47 10.38 -2.11 11.43
N LEU A 48 10.94 -3.30 11.31
CA LEU A 48 12.16 -3.67 12.05
C LEU A 48 13.41 -2.97 11.52
N PHE A 49 13.34 -2.33 10.35
CA PHE A 49 14.45 -1.61 9.76
C PHE A 49 14.10 -0.13 9.63
N ILE A 50 14.97 0.73 10.17
CA ILE A 50 14.89 2.18 9.95
C ILE A 50 15.63 2.47 8.64
N TYR A 51 14.86 2.60 7.56
CA TYR A 51 15.37 3.06 6.26
C TYR A 51 15.11 4.56 6.09
N PRO A 52 16.02 5.28 5.39
CA PRO A 52 15.73 6.65 4.96
C PRO A 52 14.52 6.67 4.02
N SER A 53 13.92 7.85 3.89
CA SER A 53 12.83 8.09 2.95
C SER A 53 13.23 7.67 1.53
N THR A 54 12.50 6.72 0.95
CA THR A 54 12.81 6.13 -0.36
C THR A 54 11.55 5.95 -1.20
N ILE A 55 11.67 6.29 -2.48
CA ILE A 55 10.66 6.03 -3.52
C ILE A 55 11.36 5.20 -4.59
N LEU A 56 10.85 4.02 -4.85
CA LEU A 56 11.37 3.11 -5.87
C LEU A 56 10.34 2.94 -6.98
N GLY A 57 10.72 3.34 -8.20
CA GLY A 57 9.98 2.97 -9.40
C GLY A 57 10.31 1.54 -9.82
N ARG A 58 9.29 0.70 -9.92
CA ARG A 58 9.33 -0.59 -10.62
C ARG A 58 8.41 -0.52 -11.83
N GLU A 59 8.53 -1.53 -12.68
CA GLU A 59 7.78 -1.60 -13.94
C GLU A 59 6.25 -1.56 -13.73
N LYS A 60 5.75 -2.23 -12.69
CA LYS A 60 4.30 -2.38 -12.42
C LYS A 60 3.85 -1.82 -11.07
N ALA A 61 4.76 -1.21 -10.32
CA ALA A 61 4.48 -0.71 -8.99
C ALA A 61 5.47 0.37 -8.57
N ILE A 62 5.03 1.26 -7.70
CA ILE A 62 5.87 2.25 -7.03
C ILE A 62 5.89 1.90 -5.55
N VAL A 63 7.08 1.68 -5.00
CA VAL A 63 7.25 1.39 -3.57
C VAL A 63 7.66 2.67 -2.86
N VAL A 64 6.91 3.06 -1.84
CA VAL A 64 7.09 4.30 -1.10
C VAL A 64 7.32 3.95 0.36
N SER A 65 8.45 4.38 0.91
CA SER A 65 8.77 4.28 2.33
C SER A 65 9.22 5.66 2.80
N LEU A 66 8.30 6.46 3.32
CA LEU A 66 8.55 7.78 3.90
C LEU A 66 8.27 7.69 5.39
N GLU A 67 9.11 8.28 6.25
CA GLU A 67 8.96 8.38 7.71
C GLU A 67 7.88 7.48 8.36
N GLN A 68 6.60 7.88 8.33
CA GLN A 68 5.47 7.12 8.88
C GLN A 68 4.55 6.43 7.85
N ILE A 69 4.74 6.70 6.55
CA ILE A 69 3.89 6.20 5.46
C ILE A 69 4.68 5.20 4.62
N ARG A 70 4.19 3.97 4.61
CA ARG A 70 4.74 2.88 3.80
C ARG A 70 3.64 2.31 2.92
N CYS A 71 3.78 2.46 1.62
CA CYS A 71 2.80 1.96 0.68
C CYS A 71 3.42 1.42 -0.60
N ILE A 72 2.64 0.59 -1.28
CA ILE A 72 2.90 0.12 -2.64
C ILE A 72 1.76 0.65 -3.49
N ILE A 73 2.08 1.39 -4.52
CA ILE A 73 1.13 1.95 -5.47
C ILE A 73 1.23 1.11 -6.74
N THR A 74 0.12 0.51 -7.15
CA THR A 74 0.00 -0.18 -8.45
C THR A 74 -0.94 0.64 -9.36
N ALA A 75 -1.18 0.18 -10.57
CA ALA A 75 -2.06 0.89 -11.51
C ALA A 75 -3.52 0.96 -11.02
N ASP A 76 -4.01 -0.11 -10.38
CA ASP A 76 -5.43 -0.24 -10.04
C ASP A 76 -5.71 -0.03 -8.54
N GLU A 77 -4.68 -0.15 -7.71
CA GLU A 77 -4.83 -0.20 -6.26
C GLU A 77 -3.58 0.26 -5.50
N VAL A 78 -3.79 0.74 -4.28
CA VAL A 78 -2.72 1.12 -3.34
C VAL A 78 -2.77 0.23 -2.11
N PHE A 79 -1.65 -0.39 -1.76
CA PHE A 79 -1.45 -1.11 -0.51
C PHE A 79 -0.71 -0.24 0.47
N LEU A 80 -1.43 0.33 1.43
CA LEU A 80 -0.86 1.06 2.56
C LEU A 80 -0.64 0.09 3.72
N MET A 81 0.53 0.10 4.36
CA MET A 81 0.71 -0.70 5.57
C MET A 81 -0.19 -0.17 6.68
N ASN A 82 -0.91 -1.07 7.34
CA ASN A 82 -1.77 -0.69 8.45
C ASN A 82 -0.91 -0.42 9.69
N SER A 83 -0.78 0.85 10.07
CA SER A 83 -0.24 1.30 11.35
C SER A 83 -1.35 2.00 12.14
N LEU A 84 -1.22 2.01 13.47
CA LEU A 84 -2.10 2.78 14.35
C LEU A 84 -1.75 4.28 14.38
N ASP A 85 -0.73 4.69 13.62
CA ASP A 85 -0.30 6.09 13.56
C ASP A 85 -1.36 6.99 12.92
N ALA A 86 -1.61 8.14 13.55
CA ALA A 86 -2.59 9.12 13.09
C ALA A 86 -2.30 9.60 11.65
N SER A 87 -1.03 9.71 11.27
CA SER A 87 -0.62 10.10 9.92
C SER A 87 -1.06 9.11 8.85
N VAL A 88 -1.09 7.81 9.15
CA VAL A 88 -1.57 6.77 8.23
C VAL A 88 -3.07 6.87 8.03
N VAL A 89 -3.81 7.14 9.12
CA VAL A 89 -5.27 7.33 9.07
C VAL A 89 -5.64 8.58 8.26
N GLN A 90 -4.94 9.69 8.49
CA GLN A 90 -5.13 10.93 7.72
C GLN A 90 -4.80 10.73 6.25
N TYR A 91 -3.66 10.09 5.95
CA TYR A 91 -3.26 9.79 4.57
C TYR A 91 -4.29 8.92 3.86
N LYS A 92 -4.78 7.85 4.50
CA LYS A 92 -5.85 7.02 3.97
C LYS A 92 -7.08 7.87 3.64
N SER A 93 -7.56 8.67 4.60
CA SER A 93 -8.78 9.48 4.43
C SER A 93 -8.64 10.48 3.28
N GLU A 94 -7.52 11.20 3.22
CA GLU A 94 -7.25 12.19 2.19
C GLU A 94 -7.12 11.55 0.80
N LEU A 95 -6.41 10.42 0.71
CA LEU A 95 -6.27 9.70 -0.56
C LEU A 95 -7.62 9.18 -1.07
N CYS A 96 -8.44 8.59 -0.20
CA CYS A 96 -9.78 8.12 -0.57
C CYS A 96 -10.66 9.27 -1.05
N LYS A 97 -10.64 10.40 -0.34
CA LYS A 97 -11.40 11.60 -0.69
C LYS A 97 -11.01 12.13 -2.06
N ARG A 98 -9.72 12.29 -2.33
CA ARG A 98 -9.23 12.80 -3.63
C ARG A 98 -9.59 11.87 -4.78
N LEU A 99 -9.47 10.56 -4.59
CA LEU A 99 -9.87 9.57 -5.60
C LEU A 99 -11.38 9.66 -5.93
N GLN A 100 -12.22 9.93 -4.93
CA GLN A 100 -13.66 10.14 -5.14
C GLN A 100 -13.97 11.47 -5.82
N GLU A 101 -13.26 12.55 -5.48
CA GLU A 101 -13.42 13.86 -6.10
C GLU A 101 -13.00 13.87 -7.58
N GLU A 102 -11.87 13.24 -7.92
CA GLU A 102 -11.42 13.10 -9.31
C GLU A 102 -12.41 12.30 -10.16
N LYS A 103 -13.05 11.26 -9.60
CA LYS A 103 -14.10 10.51 -10.31
C LYS A 103 -15.32 11.37 -10.62
N CYS A 104 -15.78 12.18 -9.65
CA CYS A 104 -16.88 13.12 -9.85
C CYS A 104 -16.58 14.10 -10.99
N HIS A 105 -15.33 14.54 -11.11
CA HIS A 105 -14.90 15.48 -12.13
C HIS A 105 -14.71 14.82 -13.52
N SER A 106 -14.43 13.51 -13.58
CA SER A 106 -14.33 12.78 -14.85
C SER A 106 -15.68 12.37 -15.45
N ASP A 107 -16.71 12.17 -14.61
CA ASP A 107 -18.06 11.78 -15.08
C ASP A 107 -18.86 12.95 -15.67
N ASP A 108 -18.43 14.19 -15.44
CA ASP A 108 -19.07 15.43 -15.93
C ASP A 108 -18.50 15.95 -17.28
N LEU A 109 -17.58 15.22 -17.91
CA LEU A 109 -17.03 15.61 -19.22
C LEU A 109 -17.87 15.01 -20.37
N PRO A 110 -18.51 15.85 -21.21
CA PRO A 110 -19.46 15.39 -22.23
C PRO A 110 -18.79 14.90 -23.55
N PHE A 111 -17.53 14.46 -23.51
CA PHE A 111 -16.80 14.02 -24.70
C PHE A 111 -15.98 12.75 -24.48
#